data_AF-A0AAU7NZG9-F1
#
_entry.id   AF-A0AAU7NZG9-F1
#
_cell.length_a   1.000
_cell.length_b   1.000
_cell.length_c   1.000
_cell.angle_alpha   90.00
_cell.angle_beta   90.00
_cell.angle_gamma   90.00
#
_symmetry.space_group_name_H-M   'P 1'
#
loop_
_entity.id
_entity.type
_entity.pdbx_description
1 polymer ?
#
loop_
_entity_poly.entity_id
_entity_poly.type
_entity_poly.pdbx_seq_one_letter_code
_entity_poly.pdbx_strand_id
1 'polypeptide(L)'
;MTTSESLNITLETLQPERKAPAKQNRLCVCISDVHFTDGTAGTQSAEETAWEDFFNEIISTCRKNTIEELTLVVVGDVADMIRTAVWAQKGVYPWERTEPDNPEQANPKFHEALNEIMQGIVELHARKPQTGQKDEASQSHRHGSCGFFYHLQNLRSTLKHDGTETNVIVLLGNHDKEMLTDERVLRSFYEDCLGQPVAELSPEYRRWIGKMYFANENHFIDPKTVPWLPFYWGDEDLRLFLTHGQWRDSNNSLAVNQENDQLGWAVGDGWRTDIWQTLQYQPFTAACFGDSVAAGVLSTFIFQAKNQLAGRNEPEISRIKCILDELDLYRPSSAAVTRILQEARREETSAVVRDIIESELYQAICEWLSWDFTLESSPKKRRIMLKAARAWLKLTGPFRLFRIQLTLVKAILSLMGFIDKKLLPLTVYHKDGASFKDIQKFPTFQKAFWERGFRLHGEGHTHIPLQSDAGMEYAEPNSSRPRSNFTYVNFGTWRDQILGKENGGYRRRGVGRALFVLRRQQDEHRSFRYYVSDSIDWGDEMDQL
;
A
#
# COMPACT_ATOMS: atom_id res chain seq x y z
N MET A 1 6.94 -10.15 21.47
CA MET A 1 8.07 -9.23 21.72
C MET A 1 9.20 -9.59 20.75
N THR A 2 9.88 -8.59 20.21
CA THR A 2 11.07 -8.76 19.36
C THR A 2 12.19 -9.50 20.09
N THR A 3 12.81 -10.50 19.48
CA THR A 3 13.92 -11.26 20.08
C THR A 3 15.27 -10.82 19.53
N SER A 4 16.36 -11.11 20.26
CA SER A 4 17.72 -10.84 19.78
C SER A 4 18.04 -11.58 18.49
N GLU A 5 17.51 -12.80 18.33
CA GLU A 5 17.66 -13.59 17.11
C GLU A 5 17.00 -12.91 15.91
N SER A 6 15.74 -12.45 16.06
CA SER A 6 15.07 -11.70 14.99
C SER A 6 15.85 -10.44 14.60
N LEU A 7 16.37 -9.70 15.59
CA LEU A 7 17.17 -8.49 15.35
C LEU A 7 18.46 -8.82 14.60
N ASN A 8 19.14 -9.90 14.96
CA ASN A 8 20.37 -10.32 14.28
C ASN A 8 20.09 -10.72 12.82
N ILE A 9 19.07 -11.54 12.57
CA ILE A 9 18.65 -11.89 11.20
C ILE A 9 18.36 -10.61 10.39
N THR A 10 17.63 -9.66 10.99
CA THR A 10 17.30 -8.39 10.34
C THR A 10 18.55 -7.57 10.00
N LEU A 11 19.48 -7.47 10.95
CA LEU A 11 20.75 -6.74 10.81
C LEU A 11 21.69 -7.38 9.77
N GLU A 12 21.61 -8.69 9.57
CA GLU A 12 22.36 -9.41 8.55
C GLU A 12 21.76 -9.33 7.15
N THR A 13 20.51 -8.83 7.04
CA THR A 13 19.75 -8.77 5.79
C THR A 13 19.15 -7.39 5.56
N LEU A 14 19.88 -6.33 5.93
CA LEU A 14 19.40 -4.95 5.79
C LEU A 14 19.36 -4.47 4.33
N GLN A 15 20.34 -4.86 3.53
CA GLN A 15 20.50 -4.42 2.14
C GLN A 15 21.42 -5.39 1.39
N PRO A 16 21.45 -5.36 0.04
CA PRO A 16 22.43 -6.10 -0.73
C PRO A 16 23.86 -5.82 -0.25
N GLU A 17 24.71 -6.84 -0.27
CA GLU A 17 26.13 -6.66 0.03
C GLU A 17 26.72 -5.60 -0.91
N ARG A 18 27.32 -4.57 -0.32
CA ARG A 18 28.03 -3.55 -1.07
C ARG A 18 29.51 -3.86 -1.11
N LYS A 19 30.13 -3.66 -2.27
CA LYS A 19 31.59 -3.50 -2.34
C LYS A 19 31.95 -2.32 -1.45
N ALA A 20 33.00 -2.47 -0.63
CA ALA A 20 33.33 -1.54 0.46
C ALA A 20 33.13 -0.08 0.02
N PRO A 21 32.40 0.74 0.80
CA PRO A 21 31.97 2.05 0.33
C PRO A 21 33.20 2.87 -0.01
N ALA A 22 33.31 3.24 -1.29
CA ALA A 22 34.17 4.35 -1.66
C ALA A 22 33.70 5.59 -0.88
N LYS A 23 34.59 6.56 -0.69
CA LYS A 23 34.21 7.83 -0.10
C LYS A 23 33.31 8.55 -1.12
N GLN A 24 31.99 8.45 -0.95
CA GLN A 24 30.99 8.94 -1.91
C GLN A 24 29.93 9.79 -1.20
N ASN A 25 29.42 10.81 -1.89
CA ASN A 25 28.21 11.53 -1.47
C ASN A 25 26.97 10.71 -1.85
N ARG A 26 26.11 10.46 -0.87
CA ARG A 26 24.97 9.54 -1.03
C ARG A 26 23.67 10.23 -0.67
N LEU A 27 22.63 9.99 -1.46
CA LEU A 27 21.26 10.42 -1.20
C LEU A 27 20.37 9.18 -1.15
N CYS A 28 19.54 9.09 -0.13
CA CYS A 28 18.41 8.17 -0.12
C CYS A 28 17.11 8.98 -0.09
N VAL A 29 16.18 8.64 -0.98
CA VAL A 29 14.85 9.25 -1.05
C VAL A 29 13.82 8.15 -0.81
N CYS A 30 12.91 8.37 0.12
CA CYS A 30 11.89 7.40 0.49
C CYS A 30 10.49 7.97 0.31
N ILE A 31 9.61 7.22 -0.35
CA ILE A 31 8.17 7.48 -0.47
C ILE A 31 7.41 6.17 -0.21
N SER A 32 6.08 6.20 -0.09
CA SER A 32 5.27 5.00 0.19
C SER A 32 3.83 5.17 -0.28
N ASP A 33 3.10 4.06 -0.39
CA ASP A 33 1.64 4.02 -0.54
C ASP A 33 1.16 4.89 -1.72
N VAL A 34 1.71 4.62 -2.90
CA VAL A 34 1.42 5.33 -4.16
C VAL A 34 0.22 4.73 -4.91
N HIS A 35 -0.12 3.46 -4.64
CA HIS A 35 -1.34 2.76 -5.11
C HIS A 35 -1.67 2.97 -6.60
N PHE A 36 -0.79 2.57 -7.51
CA PHE A 36 -1.10 2.59 -8.93
C PHE A 36 -2.12 1.48 -9.25
N THR A 37 -3.34 1.88 -9.63
CA THR A 37 -4.43 0.98 -10.04
C THR A 37 -4.50 0.85 -11.56
N ASP A 38 -5.25 -0.13 -12.06
CA ASP A 38 -5.59 -0.25 -13.49
C ASP A 38 -6.73 0.71 -13.93
N GLY A 39 -7.18 1.60 -13.04
CA GLY A 39 -8.24 2.58 -13.29
C GLY A 39 -9.66 2.01 -13.40
N THR A 40 -9.85 0.68 -13.40
CA THR A 40 -11.15 0.07 -13.69
C THR A 40 -12.16 0.22 -12.53
N ALA A 41 -11.67 0.27 -11.29
CA ALA A 41 -12.46 0.51 -10.08
C ALA A 41 -12.33 1.96 -9.55
N GLY A 42 -11.81 2.88 -10.35
CA GLY A 42 -11.54 4.28 -9.97
C GLY A 42 -10.05 4.62 -10.03
N THR A 43 -9.75 5.91 -10.13
CA THR A 43 -8.38 6.43 -10.13
C THR A 43 -8.07 7.06 -8.78
N GLN A 44 -6.92 6.68 -8.21
CA GLN A 44 -6.50 7.11 -6.87
C GLN A 44 -5.16 7.85 -6.87
N SER A 45 -4.42 7.77 -7.96
CA SER A 45 -3.07 8.33 -8.06
C SER A 45 -3.10 9.86 -7.99
N ALA A 46 -2.03 10.43 -7.44
CA ALA A 46 -1.81 11.88 -7.45
C ALA A 46 -1.79 12.46 -8.88
N GLU A 47 -2.04 13.77 -8.98
CA GLU A 47 -2.00 14.51 -10.24
C GLU A 47 -0.64 14.36 -10.95
N GLU A 48 -0.66 14.36 -12.29
CA GLU A 48 0.52 14.10 -13.12
C GLU A 48 1.69 15.06 -12.83
N THR A 49 1.37 16.35 -12.65
CA THR A 49 2.34 17.42 -12.36
C THR A 49 3.10 17.16 -11.06
N ALA A 50 2.46 16.55 -10.06
CA ALA A 50 3.10 16.24 -8.79
C ALA A 50 4.26 15.25 -8.95
N TRP A 51 4.19 14.32 -9.91
CA TRP A 51 5.27 13.39 -10.18
C TRP A 51 6.45 14.06 -10.87
N GLU A 52 6.19 14.86 -11.91
CA GLU A 52 7.25 15.61 -12.59
C GLU A 52 8.04 16.48 -11.60
N ASP A 53 7.34 17.24 -10.75
CA ASP A 53 7.95 18.08 -9.73
C ASP A 53 8.79 17.28 -8.71
N PHE A 54 8.26 16.15 -8.23
CA PHE A 54 8.98 15.27 -7.31
C PHE A 54 10.29 14.74 -7.92
N PHE A 55 10.24 14.22 -9.14
CA PHE A 55 11.44 13.70 -9.81
C PHE A 55 12.43 14.81 -10.16
N ASN A 56 11.95 16.00 -10.52
CA ASN A 56 12.79 17.19 -10.72
C ASN A 56 13.47 17.65 -9.42
N GLU A 57 12.78 17.57 -8.27
CA GLU A 57 13.37 17.84 -6.95
C GLU A 57 14.53 16.88 -6.65
N ILE A 58 14.37 15.58 -6.93
CA ILE A 58 15.43 14.58 -6.77
C ILE A 58 16.64 14.94 -7.64
N ILE A 59 16.42 15.21 -8.93
CA ILE A 59 17.49 15.55 -9.88
C ILE A 59 18.24 16.82 -9.42
N SER A 60 17.50 17.86 -9.06
CA SER A 60 18.05 19.12 -8.55
C SER A 60 18.89 18.89 -7.28
N THR A 61 18.39 18.05 -6.36
CA THR A 61 19.10 17.70 -5.12
C THR A 61 20.38 16.93 -5.40
N CYS A 62 20.34 15.97 -6.32
CA CYS A 62 21.51 15.21 -6.77
C CYS A 62 22.61 16.13 -7.33
N ARG A 63 22.24 17.02 -8.26
CA ARG A 63 23.17 17.98 -8.89
C ARG A 63 23.75 18.96 -7.88
N LYS A 64 22.90 19.58 -7.05
CA LYS A 64 23.30 20.58 -6.05
C LYS A 64 24.28 20.02 -5.02
N ASN A 65 24.11 18.76 -4.62
CA ASN A 65 24.92 18.12 -3.59
C ASN A 65 26.01 17.20 -4.16
N THR A 66 26.20 17.18 -5.49
CA THR A 66 27.18 16.32 -6.17
C THR A 66 27.07 14.86 -5.71
N ILE A 67 25.85 14.32 -5.78
CA ILE A 67 25.54 12.96 -5.34
C ILE A 67 26.12 11.96 -6.34
N GLU A 68 26.84 10.97 -5.81
CA GLU A 68 27.44 9.90 -6.61
C GLU A 68 26.59 8.62 -6.56
N GLU A 69 25.82 8.43 -5.48
CA GLU A 69 24.89 7.32 -5.32
C GLU A 69 23.52 7.82 -4.83
N LEU A 70 22.48 7.60 -5.64
CA LEU A 70 21.08 7.73 -5.27
C LEU A 70 20.49 6.35 -4.97
N THR A 71 19.88 6.17 -3.80
CA THR A 71 18.95 5.07 -3.52
C THR A 71 17.53 5.63 -3.40
N LEU A 72 16.64 5.30 -4.34
CA LEU A 72 15.22 5.60 -4.24
C LEU A 72 14.49 4.36 -3.68
N VAL A 73 13.89 4.49 -2.50
CA VAL A 73 13.11 3.41 -1.87
C VAL A 73 11.63 3.75 -1.91
N VAL A 74 10.82 2.90 -2.53
CA VAL A 74 9.35 2.97 -2.45
C VAL A 74 8.88 1.93 -1.44
N VAL A 75 8.32 2.38 -0.32
CA VAL A 75 8.14 1.61 0.91
C VAL A 75 6.83 0.80 0.90
N GLY A 76 6.51 0.15 -0.22
CA GLY A 76 5.33 -0.70 -0.38
C GLY A 76 4.08 0.04 -0.83
N ASP A 77 3.07 -0.77 -1.16
CA ASP A 77 1.79 -0.39 -1.74
C ASP A 77 1.97 0.44 -3.01
N VAL A 78 2.73 -0.14 -3.95
CA VAL A 78 3.11 0.49 -5.22
C VAL A 78 2.14 0.11 -6.33
N ALA A 79 2.03 -1.18 -6.63
CA ALA A 79 1.08 -1.69 -7.60
C ALA A 79 -0.14 -2.22 -6.86
N ASP A 80 -1.29 -1.57 -7.05
CA ASP A 80 -2.51 -1.94 -6.35
C ASP A 80 -3.21 -3.10 -7.07
N MET A 81 -2.84 -4.33 -6.67
CA MET A 81 -3.34 -5.55 -7.31
C MET A 81 -4.77 -5.91 -6.88
N ILE A 82 -5.37 -5.20 -5.92
CA ILE A 82 -6.64 -5.60 -5.31
C ILE A 82 -7.79 -4.62 -5.58
N ARG A 83 -7.51 -3.34 -5.84
CA ARG A 83 -8.53 -2.33 -6.15
C ARG A 83 -8.78 -2.22 -7.65
N THR A 84 -9.52 -3.20 -8.17
CA THR A 84 -9.78 -3.39 -9.60
C THR A 84 -11.11 -4.11 -9.85
N ALA A 85 -11.77 -3.77 -10.95
CA ALA A 85 -12.97 -4.44 -11.42
C ALA A 85 -12.68 -5.81 -12.06
N VAL A 86 -11.44 -6.11 -12.44
CA VAL A 86 -11.04 -7.35 -13.13
C VAL A 86 -11.42 -8.58 -12.30
N TRP A 87 -11.28 -8.53 -10.98
CA TRP A 87 -11.70 -9.60 -10.07
C TRP A 87 -13.17 -9.99 -10.27
N ALA A 88 -14.06 -8.99 -10.23
CA ALA A 88 -15.49 -9.19 -10.43
C ALA A 88 -15.82 -9.63 -11.86
N GLN A 89 -15.10 -9.11 -12.87
CA GLN A 89 -15.29 -9.49 -14.27
C GLN A 89 -14.99 -10.96 -14.53
N LYS A 90 -13.91 -11.48 -13.93
CA LYS A 90 -13.48 -12.87 -14.08
C LYS A 90 -14.21 -13.82 -13.12
N GLY A 91 -14.91 -13.27 -12.12
CA GLY A 91 -15.56 -14.03 -11.05
C GLY A 91 -14.53 -14.81 -10.22
N VAL A 92 -13.43 -14.16 -9.87
CA VAL A 92 -12.35 -14.68 -9.03
C VAL A 92 -11.82 -13.57 -8.13
N TYR A 93 -11.39 -13.89 -6.92
CA TYR A 93 -10.98 -12.90 -5.92
C TYR A 93 -9.56 -13.15 -5.36
N PRO A 94 -8.92 -12.16 -4.70
CA PRO A 94 -7.53 -12.26 -4.25
C PRO A 94 -7.19 -13.48 -3.35
N TRP A 95 -8.18 -14.06 -2.67
CA TRP A 95 -7.99 -15.26 -1.83
C TRP A 95 -8.20 -16.59 -2.56
N GLU A 96 -8.64 -16.58 -3.82
CA GLU A 96 -8.96 -17.78 -4.61
C GLU A 96 -7.78 -18.20 -5.50
N ARG A 97 -6.59 -18.27 -4.89
CA ARG A 97 -5.32 -18.54 -5.60
C ARG A 97 -5.22 -19.96 -6.16
N THR A 98 -5.92 -20.90 -5.55
CA THR A 98 -5.97 -22.31 -5.95
C THR A 98 -7.39 -22.71 -6.30
N GLU A 99 -7.54 -23.82 -7.04
CA GLU A 99 -8.84 -24.34 -7.45
C GLU A 99 -9.68 -24.74 -6.22
N PRO A 100 -10.96 -24.36 -6.15
CA PRO A 100 -11.81 -24.68 -4.99
C PRO A 100 -11.90 -26.17 -4.69
N ASP A 101 -11.91 -27.00 -5.74
CA ASP A 101 -12.00 -28.46 -5.65
C ASP A 101 -10.63 -29.15 -5.55
N ASN A 102 -9.53 -28.41 -5.75
CA ASN A 102 -8.17 -28.93 -5.71
C ASN A 102 -7.16 -27.88 -5.22
N PRO A 103 -6.92 -27.79 -3.89
CA PRO A 103 -6.00 -26.81 -3.32
C PRO A 103 -4.54 -26.93 -3.77
N GLU A 104 -4.14 -28.06 -4.38
CA GLU A 104 -2.79 -28.24 -4.94
C GLU A 104 -2.65 -27.64 -6.35
N GLN A 105 -3.76 -27.32 -7.01
CA GLN A 105 -3.79 -26.78 -8.36
C GLN A 105 -4.02 -25.27 -8.32
N ALA A 106 -3.13 -24.52 -8.99
CA ALA A 106 -3.29 -23.08 -9.17
C ALA A 106 -4.55 -22.77 -10.00
N ASN A 107 -5.29 -21.72 -9.61
CA ASN A 107 -6.50 -21.28 -10.31
C ASN A 107 -6.13 -20.44 -11.55
N PRO A 108 -6.36 -20.91 -12.79
CA PRO A 108 -5.97 -20.18 -14.00
C PRO A 108 -6.66 -18.82 -14.12
N LYS A 109 -7.90 -18.67 -13.65
CA LYS A 109 -8.62 -17.39 -13.70
C LYS A 109 -7.97 -16.34 -12.81
N PHE A 110 -7.48 -16.76 -11.65
CA PHE A 110 -6.75 -15.89 -10.72
C PHE A 110 -5.48 -15.35 -11.40
N HIS A 111 -4.70 -16.22 -12.05
CA HIS A 111 -3.51 -15.81 -12.79
C HIS A 111 -3.83 -14.92 -14.00
N GLU A 112 -4.88 -15.23 -14.75
CA GLU A 112 -5.35 -14.40 -15.86
C GLU A 112 -5.72 -12.99 -15.37
N ALA A 113 -6.46 -12.90 -14.28
CA ALA A 113 -6.83 -11.62 -13.65
C ALA A 113 -5.58 -10.82 -13.25
N LEU A 114 -4.59 -11.43 -12.58
CA LEU A 114 -3.37 -10.72 -12.18
C LEU A 114 -2.59 -10.15 -13.37
N ASN A 115 -2.49 -10.90 -14.47
CA ASN A 115 -1.81 -10.42 -15.66
C ASN A 115 -2.57 -9.24 -16.30
N GLU A 116 -3.89 -9.30 -16.37
CA GLU A 116 -4.73 -8.21 -16.89
C GLU A 116 -4.62 -6.94 -16.03
N ILE A 117 -4.63 -7.09 -14.69
CA ILE A 117 -4.46 -5.99 -13.75
C ILE A 117 -3.09 -5.31 -13.93
N MET A 118 -2.01 -6.10 -13.94
CA MET A 118 -0.65 -5.57 -14.13
C MET A 118 -0.49 -4.89 -15.49
N GLN A 119 -1.04 -5.49 -16.55
CA GLN A 119 -1.04 -4.86 -17.87
C GLN A 119 -1.76 -3.50 -17.82
N GLY A 120 -2.94 -3.42 -17.21
CA GLY A 120 -3.65 -2.15 -17.02
C GLY A 120 -2.82 -1.10 -16.26
N ILE A 121 -2.12 -1.52 -15.20
CA ILE A 121 -1.20 -0.65 -14.44
C ILE A 121 -0.04 -0.16 -15.33
N VAL A 122 0.63 -1.04 -16.07
CA VAL A 122 1.72 -0.68 -16.99
C VAL A 122 1.24 0.31 -18.05
N GLU A 123 0.10 0.03 -18.66
CA GLU A 123 -0.46 0.85 -19.73
C GLU A 123 -0.80 2.27 -19.29
N LEU A 124 -1.27 2.42 -18.05
CA LEU A 124 -1.61 3.73 -17.47
C LEU A 124 -0.41 4.47 -16.90
N HIS A 125 0.59 3.78 -16.35
CA HIS A 125 1.57 4.44 -15.48
C HIS A 125 3.02 4.42 -15.99
N ALA A 126 3.34 3.52 -16.92
CA ALA A 126 4.68 3.40 -17.52
C ALA A 126 4.81 4.13 -18.86
N ARG A 127 3.70 4.58 -19.47
CA ARG A 127 3.73 5.34 -20.72
C ARG A 127 4.10 6.80 -20.47
N LYS A 128 4.73 7.41 -21.48
CA LYS A 128 4.98 8.85 -21.48
C LYS A 128 3.64 9.59 -21.39
N PRO A 129 3.47 10.52 -20.44
CA PRO A 129 2.27 11.31 -20.38
C PRO A 129 2.05 12.12 -21.67
N GLN A 130 0.81 12.15 -22.16
CA GLN A 130 0.44 12.87 -23.36
C GLN A 130 0.19 14.34 -23.02
N THR A 131 1.21 15.18 -23.18
CA THR A 131 1.07 16.62 -22.98
C THR A 131 0.29 17.25 -24.14
N GLY A 132 -0.97 17.62 -23.91
CA GLY A 132 -1.67 18.63 -24.72
C GLY A 132 -2.74 18.20 -25.73
N GLN A 133 -3.19 16.93 -25.77
CA GLN A 133 -4.39 16.56 -26.53
C GLN A 133 -5.59 16.37 -25.60
N LYS A 134 -6.40 17.43 -25.47
CA LYS A 134 -7.78 17.33 -24.99
C LYS A 134 -8.63 16.71 -26.10
N ASP A 135 -8.51 15.41 -26.32
CA ASP A 135 -9.42 14.73 -27.24
C ASP A 135 -10.82 14.71 -26.62
N GLU A 136 -11.73 15.52 -27.17
CA GLU A 136 -13.11 15.68 -26.69
C GLU A 136 -13.92 14.37 -26.71
N ALA A 137 -13.45 13.35 -27.43
CA ALA A 137 -14.10 12.04 -27.54
C ALA A 137 -13.73 11.06 -26.41
N SER A 138 -12.67 11.30 -25.64
CA SER A 138 -12.24 10.43 -24.54
C SER A 138 -12.68 10.96 -23.16
N GLN A 139 -13.92 11.47 -23.05
CA GLN A 139 -14.51 11.86 -21.76
C GLN A 139 -14.61 10.70 -20.74
N SER A 140 -14.39 9.46 -21.16
CA SER A 140 -14.28 8.29 -20.27
C SER A 140 -12.88 8.08 -19.68
N HIS A 141 -11.86 8.78 -20.18
CA HIS A 141 -10.48 8.76 -19.66
C HIS A 141 -10.09 10.13 -19.12
N ARG A 142 -10.94 10.70 -18.25
CA ARG A 142 -10.66 11.96 -17.51
C ARG A 142 -9.49 11.87 -16.51
N HIS A 143 -8.65 10.86 -16.61
CA HIS A 143 -7.48 10.67 -15.77
C HIS A 143 -6.30 10.40 -16.69
N GLY A 144 -5.49 11.44 -16.93
CA GLY A 144 -4.23 11.31 -17.64
C GLY A 144 -3.40 10.20 -17.02
N SER A 145 -2.71 9.43 -17.86
CA SER A 145 -1.70 8.45 -17.45
C SER A 145 -0.79 9.06 -16.39
N CYS A 146 -0.79 8.55 -15.15
CA CYS A 146 0.07 9.10 -14.12
C CYS A 146 1.47 8.54 -14.38
N GLY A 147 2.34 9.35 -14.98
CA GLY A 147 3.60 8.91 -15.56
C GLY A 147 4.67 8.49 -14.55
N PHE A 148 4.33 8.05 -13.34
CA PHE A 148 5.30 7.76 -12.28
C PHE A 148 6.37 6.77 -12.75
N PHE A 149 5.98 5.62 -13.30
CA PHE A 149 6.95 4.62 -13.77
C PHE A 149 7.76 5.15 -14.96
N TYR A 150 7.13 5.94 -15.84
CA TYR A 150 7.85 6.66 -16.89
C TYR A 150 8.92 7.60 -16.33
N HIS A 151 8.58 8.46 -15.36
CA HIS A 151 9.53 9.38 -14.74
C HIS A 151 10.62 8.64 -13.94
N LEU A 152 10.27 7.53 -13.27
CA LEU A 152 11.22 6.66 -12.57
C LEU A 152 12.27 6.07 -13.52
N GLN A 153 11.84 5.55 -14.67
CA GLN A 153 12.73 5.00 -15.69
C GLN A 153 13.63 6.11 -16.27
N ASN A 154 13.08 7.30 -16.52
CA ASN A 154 13.84 8.44 -17.01
C ASN A 154 14.83 8.99 -15.99
N LEU A 155 14.50 8.98 -14.70
CA LEU A 155 15.37 9.42 -13.61
C LEU A 155 16.72 8.69 -13.69
N ARG A 156 16.69 7.36 -13.84
CA ARG A 156 17.90 6.53 -13.93
C ARG A 156 18.77 6.93 -15.12
N SER A 157 18.16 7.12 -16.30
CA SER A 157 18.91 7.54 -17.49
C SER A 157 19.52 8.94 -17.33
N THR A 158 18.74 9.88 -16.79
CA THR A 158 19.15 11.28 -16.59
C THR A 158 20.32 11.38 -15.61
N LEU A 159 20.20 10.74 -14.45
CA LEU A 159 21.23 10.79 -13.42
C LEU A 159 22.50 10.00 -13.79
N LYS A 160 22.36 8.92 -14.58
CA LYS A 160 23.52 8.20 -15.13
C LYS A 160 24.37 9.10 -16.03
N HIS A 161 23.75 9.97 -16.84
CA HIS A 161 24.49 10.96 -17.63
C HIS A 161 25.22 12.00 -16.76
N ASP A 162 24.68 12.30 -15.58
CA ASP A 162 25.29 13.20 -14.59
C ASP A 162 26.34 12.52 -13.70
N GLY A 163 26.59 11.22 -13.90
CA GLY A 163 27.57 10.43 -13.14
C GLY A 163 27.07 9.90 -11.79
N THR A 164 25.76 9.97 -11.54
CA THR A 164 25.13 9.43 -10.32
C THR A 164 24.61 8.02 -10.58
N GLU A 165 25.11 7.04 -9.82
CA GLU A 165 24.54 5.69 -9.79
C GLU A 165 23.16 5.72 -9.12
N THR A 166 22.15 5.16 -9.77
CA THR A 166 20.77 5.16 -9.25
C THR A 166 20.28 3.75 -9.00
N ASN A 167 20.01 3.45 -7.74
CA ASN A 167 19.42 2.22 -7.26
C ASN A 167 17.95 2.46 -6.88
N VAL A 168 17.05 1.62 -7.37
CA VAL A 168 15.62 1.68 -7.05
C VAL A 168 15.27 0.40 -6.31
N ILE A 169 14.64 0.54 -5.15
CA ILE A 169 14.22 -0.56 -4.28
C ILE A 169 12.75 -0.37 -3.96
N VAL A 170 11.94 -1.40 -4.19
CA VAL A 170 10.53 -1.42 -3.79
C VAL A 170 10.36 -2.44 -2.69
N LEU A 171 9.81 -2.02 -1.54
CA LEU A 171 9.47 -2.91 -0.45
C LEU A 171 8.11 -3.57 -0.69
N LEU A 172 7.90 -4.75 -0.11
CA LEU A 172 6.61 -5.44 -0.18
C LEU A 172 5.55 -4.73 0.68
N GLY A 173 4.52 -4.20 0.04
CA GLY A 173 3.28 -3.78 0.66
C GLY A 173 2.19 -4.85 0.72
N ASN A 174 1.04 -4.49 1.29
CA ASN A 174 -0.12 -5.38 1.38
C ASN A 174 -0.89 -5.46 0.06
N HIS A 175 -0.93 -4.35 -0.68
CA HIS A 175 -1.55 -4.26 -2.01
C HIS A 175 -0.70 -4.91 -3.11
N ASP A 176 0.61 -4.97 -2.87
CA ASP A 176 1.57 -5.54 -3.80
C ASP A 176 1.53 -7.07 -3.84
N LYS A 177 1.34 -7.72 -2.69
CA LYS A 177 1.70 -9.13 -2.46
C LYS A 177 1.12 -10.16 -3.43
N GLU A 178 -0.03 -9.87 -4.06
CA GLU A 178 -0.61 -10.80 -5.03
C GLU A 178 0.31 -10.99 -6.25
N MET A 179 1.13 -10.00 -6.60
CA MET A 179 2.13 -10.14 -7.66
C MET A 179 3.16 -11.25 -7.37
N LEU A 180 3.44 -11.55 -6.10
CA LEU A 180 4.42 -12.58 -5.72
C LEU A 180 3.95 -14.00 -6.05
N THR A 181 2.66 -14.17 -6.37
CA THR A 181 2.05 -15.47 -6.64
C THR A 181 2.17 -15.89 -8.11
N ASP A 182 2.51 -14.97 -9.03
CA ASP A 182 2.75 -15.25 -10.45
C ASP A 182 4.07 -14.60 -10.90
N GLU A 183 5.05 -15.45 -11.25
CA GLU A 183 6.37 -14.99 -11.68
C GLU A 183 6.31 -14.05 -12.90
N ARG A 184 5.35 -14.24 -13.82
CA ARG A 184 5.21 -13.38 -15.00
C ARG A 184 4.77 -11.97 -14.63
N VAL A 185 3.87 -11.86 -13.66
CA VAL A 185 3.36 -10.59 -13.15
C VAL A 185 4.45 -9.84 -12.40
N LEU A 186 5.18 -10.53 -11.51
CA LEU A 186 6.32 -9.94 -10.81
C LEU A 186 7.43 -9.53 -11.80
N ARG A 187 7.68 -10.32 -12.84
CA ARG A 187 8.63 -9.95 -13.91
C ARG A 187 8.19 -8.68 -14.63
N SER A 188 6.92 -8.58 -15.04
CA SER A 188 6.38 -7.38 -15.67
C SER A 188 6.52 -6.16 -14.76
N PHE A 189 6.30 -6.31 -13.44
CA PHE A 189 6.56 -5.23 -12.50
C PHE A 189 8.03 -4.75 -12.52
N TYR A 190 9.00 -5.67 -12.48
CA TYR A 190 10.42 -5.29 -12.57
C TYR A 190 10.76 -4.64 -13.92
N GLU A 191 10.36 -5.27 -15.02
CA GLU A 191 10.82 -4.92 -16.36
C GLU A 191 10.05 -3.72 -16.92
N ASP A 192 8.72 -3.75 -16.86
CA ASP A 192 7.85 -2.77 -17.50
C ASP A 192 7.54 -1.57 -16.58
N CYS A 193 7.48 -1.76 -15.26
CA CYS A 193 7.27 -0.65 -14.31
C CYS A 193 8.59 -0.04 -13.84
N LEU A 194 9.50 -0.84 -13.27
CA LEU A 194 10.75 -0.31 -12.69
C LEU A 194 11.87 -0.07 -13.71
N GLY A 195 11.74 -0.59 -14.94
CA GLY A 195 12.78 -0.58 -15.94
C GLY A 195 14.03 -1.35 -15.51
N GLN A 196 13.86 -2.39 -14.69
CA GLN A 196 14.93 -3.24 -14.15
C GLN A 196 14.81 -4.64 -14.76
N PRO A 197 15.52 -4.95 -15.87
CA PRO A 197 15.52 -6.28 -16.45
C PRO A 197 15.88 -7.33 -15.39
N VAL A 198 15.07 -8.37 -15.22
CA VAL A 198 15.29 -9.37 -14.16
C VAL A 198 16.66 -10.04 -14.33
N ALA A 199 17.06 -10.30 -15.57
CA ALA A 199 18.36 -10.88 -15.91
C ALA A 199 19.56 -9.99 -15.50
N GLU A 200 19.35 -8.69 -15.30
CA GLU A 200 20.37 -7.71 -14.91
C GLU A 200 20.42 -7.45 -13.40
N LEU A 201 19.47 -8.00 -12.61
CA LEU A 201 19.51 -7.90 -11.15
C LEU A 201 20.79 -8.55 -10.61
N SER A 202 21.50 -7.83 -9.75
CA SER A 202 22.81 -8.25 -9.26
C SER A 202 22.75 -9.55 -8.44
N PRO A 203 23.81 -10.38 -8.47
CA PRO A 203 23.92 -11.54 -7.59
C PRO A 203 23.78 -11.17 -6.11
N GLU A 204 24.26 -10.00 -5.69
CA GLU A 204 24.15 -9.51 -4.32
C GLU A 204 22.69 -9.25 -3.92
N TYR A 205 21.90 -8.65 -4.81
CA TYR A 205 20.46 -8.46 -4.58
C TYR A 205 19.74 -9.81 -4.47
N ARG A 206 20.02 -10.74 -5.38
CA ARG A 206 19.43 -12.09 -5.38
C ARG A 206 19.73 -12.86 -4.10
N ARG A 207 20.99 -12.84 -3.65
CA ARG A 207 21.42 -13.45 -2.39
C ARG A 207 20.75 -12.82 -1.18
N TRP A 208 20.63 -11.49 -1.18
CA TRP A 208 19.97 -10.75 -0.12
C TRP A 208 18.50 -11.16 0.04
N ILE A 209 17.73 -11.20 -1.05
CA ILE A 209 16.32 -11.62 -1.01
C ILE A 209 16.20 -13.10 -0.60
N GLY A 210 17.03 -13.98 -1.16
CA GLY A 210 17.04 -15.40 -0.80
C GLY A 210 17.33 -15.63 0.69
N LYS A 211 18.31 -14.91 1.25
CA LYS A 211 18.63 -14.94 2.67
C LYS A 211 17.48 -14.39 3.52
N MET A 212 16.88 -13.27 3.13
CA MET A 212 15.80 -12.61 3.88
C MET A 212 14.57 -13.51 4.05
N TYR A 213 14.10 -14.14 2.96
CA TYR A 213 12.86 -14.90 2.97
C TYR A 213 13.03 -16.37 3.36
N PHE A 214 14.14 -17.00 2.93
CA PHE A 214 14.29 -18.44 2.96
C PHE A 214 15.50 -18.92 3.77
N ALA A 215 16.22 -18.00 4.43
CA ALA A 215 17.52 -18.29 5.05
C ALA A 215 18.50 -19.00 4.10
N ASN A 216 18.36 -18.75 2.79
CA ASN A 216 19.12 -19.40 1.73
C ASN A 216 19.48 -18.40 0.64
N GLU A 217 20.73 -17.92 0.67
CA GLU A 217 21.28 -16.98 -0.32
C GLU A 217 21.18 -17.50 -1.76
N ASN A 218 21.14 -18.82 -1.97
CA ASN A 218 21.09 -19.40 -3.30
C ASN A 218 19.67 -19.57 -3.85
N HIS A 219 18.62 -19.22 -3.10
CA HIS A 219 17.24 -19.45 -3.51
C HIS A 219 16.89 -18.79 -4.85
N PHE A 220 17.34 -17.55 -5.08
CA PHE A 220 17.11 -16.78 -6.31
C PHE A 220 18.37 -16.59 -7.17
N ILE A 221 19.40 -17.42 -6.98
CA ILE A 221 20.69 -17.19 -7.64
C ILE A 221 20.62 -17.38 -9.16
N ASP A 222 19.71 -18.23 -9.65
CA ASP A 222 19.47 -18.41 -11.08
C ASP A 222 18.91 -17.12 -11.68
N PRO A 223 19.61 -16.48 -12.66
CA PRO A 223 19.13 -15.26 -13.33
C PRO A 223 17.75 -15.37 -13.98
N LYS A 224 17.28 -16.60 -14.25
CA LYS A 224 15.94 -16.84 -14.78
C LYS A 224 14.85 -16.65 -13.74
N THR A 225 15.14 -16.90 -12.46
CA THR A 225 14.17 -16.71 -11.38
C THR A 225 13.96 -15.22 -11.10
N VAL A 226 12.74 -14.86 -10.69
CA VAL A 226 12.38 -13.49 -10.31
C VAL A 226 12.39 -13.36 -8.78
N PRO A 227 13.35 -12.62 -8.18
CA PRO A 227 13.40 -12.45 -6.74
C PRO A 227 12.17 -11.68 -6.22
N TRP A 228 11.63 -12.10 -5.08
CA TRP A 228 10.58 -11.36 -4.39
C TRP A 228 11.01 -9.95 -3.99
N LEU A 229 10.04 -9.05 -3.82
CA LEU A 229 10.29 -7.73 -3.27
C LEU A 229 10.77 -7.84 -1.81
N PRO A 230 11.78 -7.08 -1.36
CA PRO A 230 12.24 -7.09 0.02
C PRO A 230 11.15 -6.66 1.02
N PHE A 231 11.11 -7.29 2.20
CA PHE A 231 10.14 -6.94 3.25
C PHE A 231 10.52 -5.67 4.04
N TYR A 232 11.83 -5.40 4.14
CA TYR A 232 12.40 -4.23 4.78
C TYR A 232 13.72 -3.87 4.11
N TRP A 233 14.22 -2.68 4.41
CA TRP A 233 15.53 -2.24 3.98
C TRP A 233 16.18 -1.36 5.05
N GLY A 234 17.50 -1.38 5.14
CA GLY A 234 18.23 -0.47 6.01
C GLY A 234 19.66 -0.23 5.58
N ASP A 235 20.20 0.90 6.03
CA ASP A 235 21.54 1.35 5.70
C ASP A 235 22.17 2.04 6.91
N GLU A 236 23.23 1.43 7.44
CA GLU A 236 23.96 1.93 8.61
C GLU A 236 24.63 3.28 8.37
N ASP A 237 25.16 3.51 7.17
CA ASP A 237 25.82 4.76 6.82
C ASP A 237 24.83 5.91 6.72
N LEU A 238 23.60 5.61 6.30
CA LEU A 238 22.46 6.52 6.32
C LEU A 238 21.65 6.45 7.62
N ARG A 239 22.05 5.62 8.59
CA ARG A 239 21.39 5.48 9.89
C ARG A 239 19.87 5.24 9.79
N LEU A 240 19.42 4.61 8.70
CA LEU A 240 18.02 4.57 8.27
C LEU A 240 17.53 3.14 8.14
N PHE A 241 16.38 2.84 8.73
CA PHE A 241 15.67 1.57 8.57
C PHE A 241 14.24 1.82 8.09
N LEU A 242 13.77 1.02 7.14
CA LEU A 242 12.51 1.17 6.42
C LEU A 242 11.71 -0.14 6.43
N THR A 243 10.40 -0.04 6.61
CA THR A 243 9.44 -1.15 6.47
C THR A 243 8.09 -0.60 6.02
N HIS A 244 7.26 -1.36 5.31
CA HIS A 244 5.92 -0.88 4.95
C HIS A 244 5.04 -0.67 6.20
N GLY A 245 5.10 -1.58 7.18
CA GLY A 245 4.32 -1.48 8.43
C GLY A 245 3.15 -2.46 8.55
N GLN A 246 2.83 -3.18 7.47
CA GLN A 246 1.79 -4.22 7.46
C GLN A 246 1.96 -5.31 8.54
N TRP A 247 3.18 -5.51 9.05
CA TRP A 247 3.46 -6.43 10.15
C TRP A 247 2.79 -6.07 11.48
N ARG A 248 2.30 -4.83 11.62
CA ARG A 248 1.56 -4.36 12.80
C ARG A 248 0.04 -4.33 12.60
N ASP A 249 -0.45 -4.68 11.42
CA ASP A 249 -1.86 -4.60 11.10
C ASP A 249 -2.48 -6.00 11.08
N SER A 250 -3.34 -6.27 12.07
CA SER A 250 -3.99 -7.58 12.22
C SER A 250 -5.06 -7.87 11.16
N ASN A 251 -5.52 -6.84 10.43
CA ASN A 251 -6.40 -7.06 9.30
C ASN A 251 -5.59 -7.38 8.04
N ASN A 252 -4.41 -6.76 7.90
CA ASN A 252 -3.58 -6.87 6.71
C ASN A 252 -2.41 -7.87 6.82
N SER A 253 -2.36 -8.63 7.90
CA SER A 253 -1.48 -9.78 8.07
C SER A 253 -2.27 -11.02 8.49
N LEU A 254 -1.85 -12.18 8.04
CA LEU A 254 -2.45 -13.46 8.41
C LEU A 254 -1.88 -13.94 9.75
N ALA A 255 -2.76 -14.19 10.71
CA ALA A 255 -2.39 -14.89 11.93
C ALA A 255 -2.28 -16.39 11.65
N VAL A 256 -1.11 -16.97 11.93
CA VAL A 256 -0.84 -18.40 11.77
C VAL A 256 -0.89 -19.05 13.14
N ASN A 257 -1.78 -20.02 13.32
CA ASN A 257 -1.89 -20.75 14.58
C ASN A 257 -0.70 -21.71 14.75
N GLN A 258 -0.31 -21.94 16.00
CA GLN A 258 0.67 -22.97 16.33
C GLN A 258 0.04 -24.36 16.15
N GLU A 259 0.65 -25.22 15.33
CA GLU A 259 0.21 -26.59 15.09
C GLU A 259 1.41 -27.55 15.17
N ASN A 260 1.27 -28.67 15.91
CA ASN A 260 2.17 -29.83 15.90
C ASN A 260 3.66 -29.48 15.67
N ASP A 261 4.25 -28.76 16.62
CA ASP A 261 5.66 -28.30 16.66
C ASP A 261 6.06 -27.12 15.75
N GLN A 262 5.17 -26.62 14.88
CA GLN A 262 5.41 -25.39 14.11
C GLN A 262 5.03 -24.14 14.92
N LEU A 263 5.93 -23.16 14.99
CA LEU A 263 5.68 -21.90 15.67
C LEU A 263 4.61 -21.08 14.93
N GLY A 264 3.60 -20.61 15.65
CA GLY A 264 2.63 -19.65 15.13
C GLY A 264 3.14 -18.21 15.20
N TRP A 265 2.41 -17.30 14.55
CA TRP A 265 2.64 -15.86 14.66
C TRP A 265 1.34 -15.07 14.53
N ALA A 266 1.21 -14.01 15.32
CA ALA A 266 0.23 -12.95 15.14
C ALA A 266 0.87 -11.58 15.41
N VAL A 267 0.19 -10.50 15.01
CA VAL A 267 0.66 -9.11 15.21
C VAL A 267 1.12 -8.80 16.63
N GLY A 268 0.47 -9.38 17.66
CA GLY A 268 0.84 -9.19 19.06
C GLY A 268 2.24 -9.70 19.41
N ASP A 269 2.80 -10.62 18.61
CA ASP A 269 4.15 -11.14 18.76
C ASP A 269 5.22 -10.14 18.30
N GLY A 270 4.84 -9.17 17.46
CA GLY A 270 5.72 -8.11 16.95
C GLY A 270 6.74 -8.60 15.93
N TRP A 271 7.90 -7.95 15.88
CA TRP A 271 8.95 -8.19 14.89
C TRP A 271 9.66 -9.53 15.15
N ARG A 272 9.38 -10.56 14.33
CA ARG A 272 9.83 -11.95 14.53
C ARG A 272 10.31 -12.60 13.23
N THR A 273 11.36 -12.03 12.62
CA THR A 273 11.92 -12.51 11.34
C THR A 273 12.37 -13.98 11.36
N ASP A 274 12.80 -14.49 12.51
CA ASP A 274 13.07 -15.92 12.77
C ASP A 274 11.84 -16.80 12.51
N ILE A 275 10.69 -16.41 13.07
CA ILE A 275 9.42 -17.11 12.85
C ILE A 275 8.93 -16.88 11.43
N TRP A 276 9.05 -15.65 10.91
CA TRP A 276 8.59 -15.33 9.55
C TRP A 276 9.32 -16.17 8.50
N GLN A 277 10.65 -16.34 8.61
CA GLN A 277 11.40 -17.24 7.73
C GLN A 277 10.92 -18.69 7.84
N THR A 278 10.69 -19.18 9.05
CA THR A 278 10.16 -20.54 9.29
C THR A 278 8.79 -20.74 8.64
N LEU A 279 7.94 -19.69 8.69
CA LEU A 279 6.62 -19.66 8.06
C LEU A 279 6.66 -19.21 6.59
N GLN A 280 7.85 -19.11 5.97
CA GLN A 280 8.02 -18.64 4.59
C GLN A 280 7.32 -17.30 4.28
N TYR A 281 7.25 -16.42 5.28
CA TYR A 281 6.56 -15.14 5.24
C TYR A 281 5.07 -15.23 4.89
N GLN A 282 4.44 -16.40 5.05
CA GLN A 282 3.00 -16.59 4.87
C GLN A 282 2.14 -15.53 5.59
N PRO A 283 2.49 -15.03 6.80
CA PRO A 283 1.77 -13.91 7.42
C PRO A 283 1.58 -12.67 6.54
N PHE A 284 2.45 -12.45 5.56
CA PHE A 284 2.46 -11.25 4.71
C PHE A 284 2.27 -11.54 3.22
N THR A 285 2.52 -12.77 2.80
CA THR A 285 2.35 -13.18 1.39
C THR A 285 0.99 -13.82 1.14
N ALA A 286 0.32 -14.38 2.15
CA ALA A 286 -1.00 -14.96 2.01
C ALA A 286 -2.12 -13.90 1.96
N ALA A 287 -3.28 -14.30 1.42
CA ALA A 287 -4.48 -13.49 1.48
C ALA A 287 -4.89 -13.27 2.95
N CYS A 288 -5.36 -12.07 3.25
CA CYS A 288 -5.76 -11.66 4.60
C CYS A 288 -7.17 -11.07 4.59
N PHE A 289 -7.73 -10.80 5.77
CA PHE A 289 -9.09 -10.27 5.87
C PHE A 289 -9.21 -8.81 5.43
N GLY A 290 -8.20 -7.97 5.62
CA GLY A 290 -8.30 -6.51 5.52
C GLY A 290 -8.61 -6.00 4.11
N ASP A 291 -7.61 -5.44 3.44
CA ASP A 291 -7.82 -4.80 2.15
C ASP A 291 -8.22 -5.79 1.06
N SER A 292 -7.73 -7.03 1.09
CA SER A 292 -8.10 -8.06 0.10
C SER A 292 -9.62 -8.25 0.03
N VAL A 293 -10.27 -8.38 1.19
CA VAL A 293 -11.73 -8.56 1.25
C VAL A 293 -12.45 -7.24 1.01
N ALA A 294 -12.02 -6.14 1.63
CA ALA A 294 -12.67 -4.83 1.48
C ALA A 294 -12.67 -4.34 0.03
N ALA A 295 -11.53 -4.47 -0.67
CA ALA A 295 -11.39 -4.12 -2.07
C ALA A 295 -12.23 -5.03 -2.97
N GLY A 296 -12.33 -6.33 -2.65
CA GLY A 296 -13.22 -7.27 -3.35
C GLY A 296 -14.68 -6.80 -3.33
N VAL A 297 -15.21 -6.39 -2.18
CA VAL A 297 -16.60 -5.88 -2.06
C VAL A 297 -16.78 -4.58 -2.84
N LEU A 298 -15.89 -3.61 -2.57
CA LEU A 298 -16.08 -2.26 -3.06
C LEU A 298 -15.90 -2.19 -4.59
N SER A 299 -14.88 -2.85 -5.12
CA SER A 299 -14.61 -2.89 -6.57
C SER A 299 -15.70 -3.66 -7.31
N THR A 300 -16.22 -4.75 -6.73
CA THR A 300 -17.39 -5.48 -7.29
C THR A 300 -18.60 -4.57 -7.38
N PHE A 301 -18.92 -3.85 -6.30
CA PHE A 301 -20.03 -2.90 -6.30
C PHE A 301 -19.86 -1.81 -7.35
N ILE A 302 -18.68 -1.17 -7.42
CA ILE A 302 -18.38 -0.11 -8.39
C ILE A 302 -18.58 -0.63 -9.83
N PHE A 303 -18.02 -1.80 -10.13
CA PHE A 303 -18.12 -2.43 -11.44
C PHE A 303 -19.58 -2.74 -11.82
N GLN A 304 -20.31 -3.45 -10.96
CA GLN A 304 -21.70 -3.85 -11.22
C GLN A 304 -22.61 -2.63 -11.37
N ALA A 305 -22.48 -1.63 -10.49
CA ALA A 305 -23.23 -0.39 -10.56
C ALA A 305 -22.95 0.37 -11.86
N LYS A 306 -21.68 0.54 -12.25
CA LYS A 306 -21.32 1.21 -13.52
C LYS A 306 -21.89 0.50 -14.74
N ASN A 307 -21.88 -0.83 -14.75
CA ASN A 307 -22.44 -1.62 -15.85
C ASN A 307 -23.96 -1.47 -15.94
N GLN A 308 -24.69 -1.52 -14.83
CA GLN A 308 -26.14 -1.33 -14.82
C GLN A 308 -26.56 0.10 -15.20
N LEU A 309 -25.67 1.08 -14.96
CA LEU A 309 -25.81 2.47 -15.39
C LEU A 309 -25.31 2.72 -16.83
N ALA A 310 -24.70 1.72 -17.49
CA ALA A 310 -24.26 1.88 -18.88
C ALA A 310 -25.47 1.87 -19.84
N GLY A 311 -25.44 2.72 -20.87
CA GLY A 311 -26.53 2.84 -21.85
C GLY A 311 -27.75 3.63 -21.37
N ARG A 312 -27.66 4.25 -20.20
CA ARG A 312 -28.69 5.09 -19.58
C ARG A 312 -28.40 6.58 -19.80
N ASN A 313 -29.45 7.40 -19.82
CA ASN A 313 -29.39 8.82 -20.27
C ASN A 313 -29.85 9.81 -19.19
N GLU A 314 -30.08 9.34 -17.97
CA GLU A 314 -30.48 10.17 -16.84
C GLU A 314 -29.35 11.18 -16.51
N PRO A 315 -29.66 12.48 -16.35
CA PRO A 315 -28.66 13.55 -16.26
C PRO A 315 -27.72 13.40 -15.06
N GLU A 316 -28.16 12.76 -13.98
CA GLU A 316 -27.38 12.52 -12.78
C GLU A 316 -26.34 11.41 -12.91
N ILE A 317 -26.37 10.59 -13.97
CA ILE A 317 -25.51 9.41 -14.11
C ILE A 317 -24.04 9.79 -14.16
N SER A 318 -23.68 10.86 -14.86
CA SER A 318 -22.28 11.32 -14.92
C SER A 318 -21.74 11.63 -13.53
N ARG A 319 -22.52 12.35 -12.72
CA ARG A 319 -22.17 12.68 -11.34
C ARG A 319 -22.04 11.42 -10.47
N ILE A 320 -22.99 10.49 -10.58
CA ILE A 320 -22.96 9.22 -9.84
C ILE A 320 -21.75 8.36 -10.23
N LYS A 321 -21.39 8.30 -11.52
CA LYS A 321 -20.18 7.58 -11.97
C LYS A 321 -18.92 8.19 -11.37
N CYS A 322 -18.78 9.51 -11.34
CA CYS A 322 -17.66 10.16 -10.66
C CYS A 322 -17.61 9.81 -9.17
N ILE A 323 -18.76 9.80 -8.48
CA ILE A 323 -18.80 9.39 -7.06
C ILE A 323 -18.40 7.92 -6.89
N LEU A 324 -18.82 7.03 -7.80
CA LEU A 324 -18.42 5.62 -7.81
C LEU A 324 -16.89 5.48 -7.97
N ASP A 325 -16.28 6.27 -8.85
CA ASP A 325 -14.81 6.32 -9.04
C ASP A 325 -14.03 6.76 -7.80
N GLU A 326 -14.68 7.51 -6.91
CA GLU A 326 -14.07 8.05 -5.70
C GLU A 326 -14.28 7.21 -4.45
N LEU A 327 -15.13 6.17 -4.51
CA LEU A 327 -15.60 5.54 -3.28
C LEU A 327 -14.48 4.99 -2.40
N ASP A 328 -13.39 4.56 -3.01
CA ASP A 328 -12.26 4.04 -2.26
C ASP A 328 -11.36 5.14 -1.65
N LEU A 329 -11.54 6.41 -2.02
CA LEU A 329 -10.88 7.53 -1.33
C LEU A 329 -11.49 7.81 0.06
N TYR A 330 -12.69 7.27 0.34
CA TYR A 330 -13.35 7.46 1.64
C TYR A 330 -12.84 6.47 2.69
N ARG A 331 -12.42 7.01 3.84
CA ARG A 331 -11.94 6.23 4.99
C ARG A 331 -12.68 6.62 6.28
N PRO A 332 -13.13 5.65 7.10
CA PRO A 332 -13.19 4.21 6.81
C PRO A 332 -14.21 3.90 5.70
N SER A 333 -14.22 2.67 5.14
CA SER A 333 -15.11 2.28 4.02
C SER A 333 -16.61 2.49 4.30
N SER A 334 -17.03 2.57 5.57
CA SER A 334 -18.40 2.94 5.94
C SER A 334 -18.79 4.37 5.55
N ALA A 335 -17.80 5.27 5.39
CA ALA A 335 -17.99 6.60 4.84
C ALA A 335 -18.31 6.54 3.33
N ALA A 336 -17.70 5.63 2.57
CA ALA A 336 -18.02 5.39 1.16
C ALA A 336 -19.48 4.94 0.99
N VAL A 337 -19.89 3.93 1.78
CA VAL A 337 -21.28 3.44 1.81
C VAL A 337 -22.26 4.55 2.20
N THR A 338 -21.90 5.38 3.17
CA THR A 338 -22.73 6.52 3.57
C THR A 338 -22.88 7.54 2.46
N ARG A 339 -21.78 7.88 1.78
CA ARG A 339 -21.73 8.83 0.67
C ARG A 339 -22.64 8.38 -0.46
N ILE A 340 -22.46 7.15 -0.96
CA ILE A 340 -23.22 6.68 -2.12
C ILE A 340 -24.72 6.55 -1.82
N LEU A 341 -25.09 6.17 -0.59
CA LEU A 341 -26.48 6.13 -0.16
C LEU A 341 -27.10 7.53 -0.01
N GLN A 342 -26.33 8.53 0.42
CA GLN A 342 -26.80 9.93 0.43
C GLN A 342 -27.09 10.39 -1.01
N GLU A 343 -26.18 10.08 -1.94
CA GLU A 343 -26.31 10.47 -3.34
C GLU A 343 -27.45 9.75 -4.07
N ALA A 344 -27.69 8.48 -3.75
CA ALA A 344 -28.85 7.74 -4.25
C ALA A 344 -30.19 8.33 -3.76
N ARG A 345 -30.21 8.93 -2.57
CA ARG A 345 -31.43 9.42 -1.89
C ARG A 345 -31.69 10.90 -2.06
N ARG A 346 -30.85 11.60 -2.83
CA ARG A 346 -31.10 12.98 -3.23
C ARG A 346 -32.41 13.11 -4.00
N GLU A 347 -33.06 14.26 -3.87
CA GLU A 347 -34.32 14.56 -4.57
C GLU A 347 -34.13 14.55 -6.09
N GLU A 348 -32.94 14.96 -6.56
CA GLU A 348 -32.61 15.01 -7.98
C GLU A 348 -32.27 13.65 -8.58
N THR A 349 -32.04 12.62 -7.76
CA THR A 349 -31.71 11.27 -8.24
C THR A 349 -32.99 10.50 -8.55
N SER A 350 -33.14 10.08 -9.80
CA SER A 350 -34.31 9.31 -10.26
C SER A 350 -34.48 8.00 -9.50
N ALA A 351 -35.73 7.52 -9.42
CA ALA A 351 -36.04 6.25 -8.77
C ALA A 351 -35.27 5.08 -9.38
N VAL A 352 -35.05 5.11 -10.70
CA VAL A 352 -34.34 4.08 -11.44
C VAL A 352 -32.86 4.03 -11.05
N VAL A 353 -32.16 5.17 -11.06
CA VAL A 353 -30.75 5.24 -10.63
C VAL A 353 -30.60 4.85 -9.17
N ARG A 354 -31.51 5.33 -8.31
CA ARG A 354 -31.55 4.96 -6.89
C ARG A 354 -31.68 3.45 -6.67
N ASP A 355 -32.61 2.82 -7.38
CA ASP A 355 -32.86 1.38 -7.24
C ASP A 355 -31.68 0.55 -7.72
N ILE A 356 -30.98 0.97 -8.78
CA ILE A 356 -29.73 0.34 -9.23
C ILE A 356 -28.68 0.42 -8.13
N ILE A 357 -28.38 1.62 -7.63
CA ILE A 357 -27.34 1.82 -6.62
C ILE A 357 -27.64 1.02 -5.34
N GLU A 358 -28.86 1.09 -4.83
CA GLU A 358 -29.25 0.36 -3.62
C GLU A 358 -29.27 -1.17 -3.87
N SER A 359 -29.72 -1.63 -5.04
CA SER A 359 -29.72 -3.06 -5.40
C SER A 359 -28.31 -3.62 -5.52
N GLU A 360 -27.44 -2.99 -6.30
CA GLU A 360 -26.07 -3.48 -6.53
C GLU A 360 -25.25 -3.45 -5.25
N LEU A 361 -25.42 -2.41 -4.41
CA LEU A 361 -24.76 -2.36 -3.11
C LEU A 361 -25.21 -3.52 -2.21
N TYR A 362 -26.52 -3.79 -2.18
CA TYR A 362 -27.06 -4.91 -1.41
C TYR A 362 -26.53 -6.25 -1.92
N GLN A 363 -26.51 -6.47 -3.25
CA GLN A 363 -25.99 -7.68 -3.86
C GLN A 363 -24.52 -7.90 -3.54
N ALA A 364 -23.68 -6.88 -3.69
CA ALA A 364 -22.25 -6.95 -3.34
C ALA A 364 -22.03 -7.30 -1.86
N ILE A 365 -22.84 -6.76 -0.93
CA ILE A 365 -22.78 -7.12 0.50
C ILE A 365 -23.22 -8.58 0.74
N CYS A 366 -24.27 -9.03 0.06
CA CYS A 366 -24.77 -10.40 0.17
C CYS A 366 -23.74 -11.41 -0.35
N GLU A 367 -23.16 -11.13 -1.51
CA GLU A 367 -22.09 -11.92 -2.10
C GLU A 367 -20.87 -11.97 -1.19
N TRP A 368 -20.45 -10.81 -0.68
CA TRP A 368 -19.35 -10.71 0.28
C TRP A 368 -19.52 -11.58 1.53
N LEU A 369 -20.69 -11.50 2.17
CA LEU A 369 -21.01 -12.30 3.36
C LEU A 369 -21.23 -13.77 3.03
N SER A 370 -21.40 -14.12 1.74
CA SER A 370 -21.56 -15.50 1.30
C SER A 370 -20.24 -16.26 1.27
N TRP A 371 -19.11 -15.57 1.06
CA TRP A 371 -17.78 -16.18 1.01
C TRP A 371 -17.36 -16.71 2.38
N ASP A 372 -16.90 -17.96 2.39
CA ASP A 372 -16.44 -18.59 3.63
C ASP A 372 -15.12 -17.97 4.10
N PHE A 373 -14.23 -17.61 3.15
CA PHE A 373 -13.00 -16.86 3.45
C PHE A 373 -13.24 -15.59 4.27
N THR A 374 -14.27 -14.78 3.95
CA THR A 374 -14.65 -13.58 4.70
C THR A 374 -14.90 -13.90 6.18
N LEU A 375 -15.57 -15.02 6.47
CA LEU A 375 -15.85 -15.42 7.84
C LEU A 375 -14.62 -16.01 8.52
N GLU A 376 -13.88 -16.87 7.81
CA GLU A 376 -12.74 -17.62 8.32
C GLU A 376 -11.52 -16.75 8.62
N SER A 377 -11.25 -15.76 7.77
CA SER A 377 -10.15 -14.80 7.97
C SER A 377 -10.50 -13.71 8.97
N SER A 378 -11.79 -13.48 9.28
CA SER A 378 -12.20 -12.45 10.23
C SER A 378 -11.83 -12.78 11.69
N PRO A 379 -11.48 -11.76 12.51
CA PRO A 379 -11.24 -11.94 13.95
C PRO A 379 -12.45 -12.53 14.69
N LYS A 380 -12.22 -13.36 15.72
CA LYS A 380 -13.27 -14.15 16.42
C LYS A 380 -14.53 -13.36 16.79
N LYS A 381 -14.38 -12.15 17.35
CA LYS A 381 -15.53 -11.31 17.73
C LYS A 381 -16.31 -10.81 16.51
N ARG A 382 -15.60 -10.36 15.46
CA ARG A 382 -16.17 -9.88 14.19
C ARG A 382 -16.86 -11.02 13.45
N ARG A 383 -16.28 -12.23 13.46
CA ARG A 383 -16.84 -13.45 12.86
C ARG A 383 -18.26 -13.75 13.35
N ILE A 384 -18.51 -13.64 14.66
CA ILE A 384 -19.85 -13.90 15.23
C ILE A 384 -20.87 -12.90 14.66
N MET A 385 -20.51 -11.63 14.61
CA MET A 385 -21.38 -10.58 14.08
C MET A 385 -21.60 -10.74 12.56
N LEU A 386 -20.57 -11.09 11.79
CA LEU A 386 -20.70 -11.37 10.35
C LEU A 386 -21.58 -12.61 10.09
N LYS A 387 -21.47 -13.66 10.90
CA LYS A 387 -22.37 -14.84 10.84
C LYS A 387 -23.82 -14.44 11.13
N ALA A 388 -24.05 -13.60 12.13
CA ALA A 388 -25.38 -13.08 12.44
C ALA A 388 -25.93 -12.23 11.28
N ALA A 389 -25.10 -11.37 10.67
CA ALA A 389 -25.47 -10.58 9.49
C ALA A 389 -25.81 -11.48 8.29
N ARG A 390 -24.99 -12.51 8.00
CA ARG A 390 -25.26 -13.51 6.94
C ARG A 390 -26.59 -14.22 7.16
N ALA A 391 -26.85 -14.68 8.39
CA ALA A 391 -28.11 -15.34 8.74
C ALA A 391 -29.32 -14.41 8.58
N TRP A 392 -29.20 -13.17 9.05
CA TRP A 392 -30.24 -12.16 8.89
C TRP A 392 -30.56 -11.84 7.42
N LEU A 393 -29.52 -11.64 6.60
CA LEU A 393 -29.71 -11.37 5.16
C LEU A 393 -30.37 -12.54 4.44
N LYS A 394 -30.00 -13.78 4.77
CA LYS A 394 -30.68 -14.98 4.24
C LYS A 394 -32.16 -15.04 4.63
N LEU A 395 -32.49 -14.69 5.88
CA LEU A 395 -33.88 -14.67 6.36
C LEU A 395 -34.71 -13.56 5.72
N THR A 396 -34.11 -12.39 5.49
CA THR A 396 -34.83 -11.20 5.04
C THR A 396 -34.83 -11.00 3.52
N GLY A 397 -33.93 -11.67 2.79
CA GLY A 397 -33.81 -11.60 1.33
C GLY A 397 -35.12 -11.84 0.56
N PRO A 398 -35.94 -12.86 0.90
CA PRO A 398 -37.20 -13.13 0.20
C PRO A 398 -38.21 -11.98 0.24
N PHE A 399 -38.14 -11.10 1.24
CA PHE A 399 -39.11 -10.02 1.43
C PHE A 399 -38.81 -8.76 0.60
N ARG A 400 -37.72 -8.75 -0.19
CA ARG A 400 -37.27 -7.60 -1.01
C ARG A 400 -37.18 -6.27 -0.23
N LEU A 401 -36.87 -6.34 1.07
CA LEU A 401 -36.76 -5.19 1.97
C LEU A 401 -35.35 -4.55 1.93
N PHE A 402 -34.76 -4.43 0.74
CA PHE A 402 -33.34 -4.05 0.59
C PHE A 402 -33.03 -2.68 1.22
N ARG A 403 -33.96 -1.71 1.21
CA ARG A 403 -33.76 -0.40 1.87
C ARG A 403 -33.61 -0.48 3.39
N ILE A 404 -34.38 -1.36 4.02
CA ILE A 404 -34.27 -1.63 5.48
C ILE A 404 -32.98 -2.38 5.75
N GLN A 405 -32.66 -3.37 4.92
CA GLN A 405 -31.44 -4.17 5.02
C GLN A 405 -30.18 -3.29 4.87
N LEU A 406 -30.14 -2.37 3.91
CA LEU A 406 -29.05 -1.41 3.73
C LEU A 406 -28.91 -0.44 4.90
N THR A 407 -30.03 -0.02 5.49
CA THR A 407 -30.00 0.83 6.70
C THR A 407 -29.38 0.07 7.88
N LEU A 408 -29.69 -1.22 8.02
CA LEU A 408 -29.06 -2.08 9.01
C LEU A 408 -27.57 -2.33 8.70
N VAL A 409 -27.20 -2.60 7.44
CA VAL A 409 -25.78 -2.77 7.08
C VAL A 409 -25.01 -1.49 7.36
N LYS A 410 -25.55 -0.32 7.00
CA LYS A 410 -24.95 0.97 7.36
C LYS A 410 -24.80 1.10 8.87
N ALA A 411 -25.79 0.70 9.65
CA ALA A 411 -25.71 0.71 11.12
C ALA A 411 -24.63 -0.26 11.65
N ILE A 412 -24.52 -1.46 11.07
CA ILE A 412 -23.48 -2.45 11.43
C ILE A 412 -22.09 -1.91 11.09
N LEU A 413 -21.88 -1.40 9.86
CA LEU A 413 -20.60 -0.84 9.44
C LEU A 413 -20.21 0.39 10.27
N SER A 414 -21.21 1.22 10.64
CA SER A 414 -20.99 2.36 11.54
C SER A 414 -20.67 1.91 12.96
N LEU A 415 -21.35 0.87 13.46
CA LEU A 415 -21.07 0.27 14.76
C LEU A 415 -19.68 -0.39 14.79
N MET A 416 -19.28 -1.08 13.72
CA MET A 416 -17.92 -1.62 13.56
C MET A 416 -16.90 -0.50 13.60
N GLY A 417 -17.07 0.54 12.79
CA GLY A 417 -16.18 1.70 12.80
C GLY A 417 -16.15 2.42 14.15
N PHE A 418 -17.26 2.42 14.89
CA PHE A 418 -17.34 2.97 16.24
C PHE A 418 -16.65 2.09 17.28
N ILE A 419 -16.82 0.76 17.22
CA ILE A 419 -16.15 -0.20 18.09
C ILE A 419 -14.64 -0.13 17.86
N ASP A 420 -14.21 -0.11 16.61
CA ASP A 420 -12.81 0.06 16.24
C ASP A 420 -12.28 1.40 16.78
N LYS A 421 -13.05 2.50 16.67
CA LYS A 421 -12.69 3.81 17.25
C LYS A 421 -12.72 3.89 18.79
N LYS A 422 -13.54 3.09 19.49
CA LYS A 422 -13.71 3.15 20.97
C LYS A 422 -12.83 2.17 21.72
N LEU A 423 -12.49 1.02 21.13
CA LEU A 423 -11.56 0.06 21.72
C LEU A 423 -10.10 0.46 21.51
N LEU A 424 -9.82 1.40 20.61
CA LEU A 424 -8.49 1.97 20.37
C LEU A 424 -8.42 3.40 20.94
N PRO A 425 -7.40 3.75 21.76
CA PRO A 425 -7.35 5.01 22.49
C PRO A 425 -7.19 6.24 21.57
N LEU A 426 -8.03 7.26 21.82
CA LEU A 426 -8.05 8.57 21.15
C LEU A 426 -6.80 9.41 21.47
N THR A 427 -5.70 9.20 20.76
CA THR A 427 -4.59 10.16 20.70
C THR A 427 -4.22 10.47 19.25
N VAL A 428 -3.62 11.62 19.02
CA VAL A 428 -3.08 12.06 17.71
C VAL A 428 -2.15 11.01 17.08
N TYR A 429 -1.57 10.14 17.91
CA TYR A 429 -0.69 9.03 17.55
C TYR A 429 -1.39 7.74 17.11
N HIS A 430 -2.73 7.64 17.13
CA HIS A 430 -3.42 6.35 16.97
C HIS A 430 -4.61 6.35 16.02
N LYS A 431 -4.89 7.45 15.29
CA LYS A 431 -5.97 7.40 14.28
C LYS A 431 -5.64 6.40 13.17
N ASP A 432 -4.37 6.29 12.78
CA ASP A 432 -3.78 5.14 12.06
C ASP A 432 -2.25 5.00 12.32
N GLY A 433 -1.62 5.88 13.12
CA GLY A 433 -0.19 5.86 13.44
C GLY A 433 0.21 4.93 14.60
N ALA A 434 1.52 4.77 14.83
CA ALA A 434 2.06 4.08 16.00
C ALA A 434 2.03 4.99 17.25
N SER A 435 1.54 4.49 18.39
CA SER A 435 1.69 5.22 19.66
C SER A 435 3.16 5.38 20.02
N PHE A 436 3.49 6.39 20.81
CA PHE A 436 4.85 6.57 21.33
C PHE A 436 5.41 5.29 22.00
N LYS A 437 4.57 4.58 22.78
CA LYS A 437 4.94 3.30 23.41
C LYS A 437 5.17 2.18 22.40
N ASP A 438 4.49 2.21 21.25
CA ASP A 438 4.66 1.21 20.21
C ASP A 438 5.88 1.51 19.34
N ILE A 439 6.14 2.79 19.04
CA ILE A 439 7.36 3.23 18.36
C ILE A 439 8.58 2.68 19.10
N GLN A 440 8.64 2.79 20.43
CA GLN A 440 9.76 2.26 21.23
C GLN A 440 10.01 0.74 21.08
N LYS A 441 9.05 -0.03 20.56
CA LYS A 441 9.18 -1.48 20.31
C LYS A 441 9.73 -1.80 18.92
N PHE A 442 9.91 -0.80 18.06
CA PHE A 442 10.35 -1.00 16.68
C PHE A 442 11.80 -1.50 16.64
N PRO A 443 12.17 -2.30 15.63
CA PRO A 443 13.50 -2.91 15.52
C PRO A 443 14.63 -1.85 15.58
N THR A 444 14.47 -0.73 14.87
CA THR A 444 15.43 0.39 14.79
C THR A 444 15.76 1.00 16.16
N PHE A 445 14.81 0.92 17.09
CA PHE A 445 14.90 1.51 18.41
C PHE A 445 15.32 0.49 19.48
N GLN A 446 15.57 -0.76 19.08
CA GLN A 446 16.19 -1.77 19.93
C GLN A 446 17.71 -1.60 19.97
N LYS A 447 18.30 -2.01 21.10
CA LYS A 447 19.74 -1.88 21.40
C LYS A 447 20.66 -2.25 20.25
N ALA A 448 20.41 -3.41 19.64
CA ALA A 448 21.22 -3.93 18.54
C ALA A 448 21.31 -2.97 17.34
N PHE A 449 20.24 -2.24 17.01
CA PHE A 449 20.23 -1.30 15.90
C PHE A 449 20.94 0.01 16.24
N TRP A 450 20.62 0.62 17.38
CA TRP A 450 21.20 1.93 17.67
C TRP A 450 22.67 1.86 18.11
N GLU A 451 23.17 0.69 18.56
CA GLU A 451 24.61 0.41 18.67
C GLU A 451 25.32 0.38 17.30
N ARG A 452 24.61 -0.01 16.24
CA ARG A 452 25.09 0.11 14.84
C ARG A 452 24.85 1.50 14.22
N GLY A 453 24.39 2.46 15.02
CA GLY A 453 24.27 3.85 14.61
C GLY A 453 22.94 4.25 13.97
N PHE A 454 21.96 3.34 13.86
CA PHE A 454 20.62 3.67 13.36
C PHE A 454 19.93 4.72 14.24
N ARG A 455 19.28 5.69 13.61
CA ARG A 455 18.57 6.80 14.29
C ARG A 455 17.22 7.13 13.67
N LEU A 456 16.97 6.70 12.44
CA LEU A 456 15.79 7.02 11.67
C LEU A 456 15.01 5.76 11.30
N HIS A 457 13.73 5.74 11.62
CA HIS A 457 12.78 4.71 11.20
C HIS A 457 11.76 5.33 10.25
N GLY A 458 11.64 4.79 9.04
CA GLY A 458 10.60 5.14 8.08
C GLY A 458 9.58 4.02 7.92
N GLU A 459 8.30 4.36 7.86
CA GLU A 459 7.21 3.40 7.67
C GLU A 459 6.10 3.95 6.76
N GLY A 460 5.44 3.08 5.99
CA GLY A 460 4.24 3.37 5.19
C GLY A 460 2.94 2.97 5.88
N HIS A 461 2.00 2.43 5.10
CA HIS A 461 0.79 1.67 5.48
C HIS A 461 -0.35 2.46 6.13
N THR A 462 -0.03 3.44 6.97
CA THR A 462 -1.05 4.13 7.78
C THR A 462 -1.84 5.18 7.00
N HIS A 463 -1.37 5.55 5.81
CA HIS A 463 -1.88 6.65 5.00
C HIS A 463 -1.91 8.03 5.70
N ILE A 464 -1.36 8.17 6.90
CA ILE A 464 -1.31 9.43 7.64
C ILE A 464 0.15 9.88 7.77
N PRO A 465 0.55 10.98 7.09
CA PRO A 465 1.91 11.48 7.21
C PRO A 465 2.17 11.94 8.65
N LEU A 466 3.19 11.36 9.29
CA LEU A 466 3.59 11.68 10.66
C LEU A 466 5.11 11.82 10.76
N GLN A 467 5.58 12.76 11.58
CA GLN A 467 6.97 12.84 11.99
C GLN A 467 6.97 13.03 13.50
N SER A 468 7.70 12.19 14.22
CA SER A 468 7.80 12.27 15.67
C SER A 468 9.21 11.93 16.14
N ASP A 469 9.63 12.61 17.20
CA ASP A 469 10.74 12.12 18.02
C ASP A 469 10.29 10.85 18.76
N ALA A 470 11.17 9.85 18.88
CA ALA A 470 10.86 8.60 19.59
C ALA A 470 11.04 8.74 21.11
N GLY A 471 11.47 9.92 21.60
CA GLY A 471 11.65 10.32 22.99
C GLY A 471 12.46 9.32 23.79
N MET A 472 13.46 8.75 23.14
CA MET A 472 14.38 7.80 23.74
C MET A 472 15.67 8.51 24.07
N GLU A 473 16.12 8.34 25.31
CA GLU A 473 17.44 8.78 25.73
C GLU A 473 18.35 7.57 25.86
N TYR A 474 19.52 7.63 25.22
CA TYR A 474 20.55 6.61 25.40
C TYR A 474 21.84 7.21 25.94
N ALA A 475 22.32 6.68 27.06
CA ALA A 475 23.63 6.99 27.60
C ALA A 475 24.72 6.16 26.89
N GLU A 476 25.47 6.78 25.99
CA GLU A 476 26.66 6.15 25.40
C GLU A 476 27.69 5.83 26.50
N PRO A 477 28.34 4.65 26.45
CA PRO A 477 29.46 4.36 27.33
C PRO A 477 30.53 5.43 27.07
N ASN A 478 30.88 6.20 28.09
CA ASN A 478 31.83 7.32 28.06
C ASN A 478 31.33 8.66 27.49
N SER A 479 30.02 8.84 27.25
CA SER A 479 29.44 10.17 26.99
C SER A 479 28.83 10.75 28.27
N SER A 480 29.14 12.01 28.57
CA SER A 480 28.51 12.75 29.67
C SER A 480 27.08 13.23 29.34
N ARG A 481 26.64 13.10 28.08
CA ARG A 481 25.30 13.48 27.64
C ARG A 481 24.62 12.31 26.91
N PRO A 482 23.37 11.96 27.27
CA PRO A 482 22.61 10.99 26.52
C PRO A 482 22.34 11.52 25.10
N ARG A 483 22.35 10.62 24.11
CA ARG A 483 21.86 10.93 22.76
C ARG A 483 20.34 10.73 22.75
N SER A 484 19.61 11.73 22.28
CA SER A 484 18.14 11.74 22.26
C SER A 484 17.53 11.80 20.86
N ASN A 485 18.34 11.76 19.80
CA ASN A 485 17.87 12.09 18.44
C ASN A 485 17.44 10.83 17.69
N PHE A 486 16.28 10.31 18.02
CA PHE A 486 15.64 9.19 17.33
C PHE A 486 14.36 9.68 16.67
N THR A 487 14.21 9.45 15.37
CA THR A 487 13.05 9.96 14.62
C THR A 487 12.30 8.83 13.95
N TYR A 488 10.98 8.86 14.12
CA TYR A 488 10.02 8.09 13.36
C TYR A 488 9.38 8.97 12.30
N VAL A 489 9.31 8.47 11.06
CA VAL A 489 8.63 9.10 9.94
C VAL A 489 7.64 8.11 9.36
N ASN A 490 6.36 8.48 9.35
CA ASN A 490 5.37 7.84 8.51
C ASN A 490 5.21 8.62 7.20
N PHE A 491 5.31 7.93 6.07
CA PHE A 491 5.24 8.52 4.73
C PHE A 491 3.82 8.90 4.30
N GLY A 492 2.79 8.48 5.02
CA GLY A 492 1.42 8.71 4.60
C GLY A 492 1.09 7.97 3.31
N THR A 493 0.37 8.61 2.40
CA THR A 493 -0.01 8.06 1.09
C THR A 493 0.06 9.15 0.04
N TRP A 494 0.45 8.78 -1.18
CA TRP A 494 0.54 9.67 -2.33
C TRP A 494 -0.73 9.57 -3.19
N ARG A 495 -1.84 10.04 -2.63
CA ARG A 495 -3.16 9.96 -3.27
C ARG A 495 -4.06 11.13 -2.89
N ASP A 496 -5.15 11.27 -3.63
CA ASP A 496 -6.23 12.18 -3.30
C ASP A 496 -6.91 11.80 -1.97
N GLN A 497 -7.22 12.81 -1.17
CA GLN A 497 -8.05 12.70 0.02
C GLN A 497 -9.32 13.52 -0.16
N ILE A 498 -10.48 12.91 0.14
CA ILE A 498 -11.76 13.62 0.18
C ILE A 498 -11.94 14.30 1.54
N LEU A 499 -11.91 15.62 1.55
CA LEU A 499 -12.08 16.45 2.75
C LEU A 499 -13.47 17.09 2.78
N GLY A 500 -14.18 16.95 3.90
CA GLY A 500 -15.45 17.64 4.11
C GLY A 500 -15.25 19.14 4.36
N LYS A 501 -16.11 19.97 3.77
CA LYS A 501 -16.17 21.41 4.02
C LYS A 501 -17.03 21.70 5.25
N GLU A 502 -16.67 22.70 6.07
CA GLU A 502 -17.45 23.08 7.26
C GLU A 502 -18.90 23.48 6.93
N ASN A 503 -19.09 24.16 5.79
CA ASN A 503 -20.40 24.60 5.31
C ASN A 503 -21.11 23.55 4.42
N GLY A 504 -20.63 22.31 4.42
CA GLY A 504 -21.15 21.24 3.56
C GLY A 504 -20.46 21.14 2.19
N GLY A 505 -20.48 19.94 1.62
CA GLY A 505 -19.74 19.58 0.42
C GLY A 505 -18.35 19.00 0.72
N TYR A 506 -17.59 18.74 -0.35
CA TYR A 506 -16.27 18.10 -0.28
C TYR A 506 -15.26 18.87 -1.14
N ARG A 507 -13.97 18.65 -0.84
CA ARG A 507 -12.84 19.05 -1.67
C ARG A 507 -11.83 17.93 -1.76
N ARG A 508 -11.17 17.79 -2.90
CA ARG A 508 -10.02 16.91 -3.04
C ARG A 508 -8.72 17.59 -2.62
N ARG A 509 -7.85 16.82 -1.99
CA ARG A 509 -6.49 17.24 -1.66
C ARG A 509 -5.53 16.11 -1.96
N GLY A 510 -4.63 16.32 -2.93
CA GLY A 510 -3.47 15.47 -3.11
C GLY A 510 -2.51 15.69 -1.95
N VAL A 511 -2.03 14.61 -1.35
CA VAL A 511 -0.99 14.66 -0.32
C VAL A 511 0.08 13.67 -0.72
N GLY A 512 1.34 14.04 -0.57
CA GLY A 512 2.49 13.15 -0.70
C GLY A 512 3.60 13.59 0.24
N ARG A 513 4.33 12.64 0.82
CA ARG A 513 5.51 12.92 1.64
C ARG A 513 6.70 12.10 1.15
N ALA A 514 7.81 12.79 0.94
CA ALA A 514 9.11 12.19 0.69
C ALA A 514 10.08 12.48 1.84
N LEU A 515 10.89 11.49 2.19
CA LEU A 515 12.01 11.65 3.12
C LEU A 515 13.31 11.64 2.34
N PHE A 516 14.10 12.71 2.48
CA PHE A 516 15.42 12.85 1.89
C PHE A 516 16.47 12.65 2.98
N VAL A 517 17.42 11.76 2.72
CA VAL A 517 18.47 11.37 3.65
C VAL A 517 19.83 11.50 2.98
N LEU A 518 20.59 12.51 3.40
CA LEU A 518 21.82 12.94 2.78
C LEU A 518 23.04 12.61 3.64
N ARG A 519 24.02 11.95 3.03
CA ARG A 519 25.36 11.75 3.58
C ARG A 519 26.38 12.43 2.68
N ARG A 520 27.15 13.36 3.25
CA ARG A 520 28.26 14.05 2.57
C ARG A 520 29.60 13.59 3.11
N GLN A 521 30.58 13.48 2.21
CA GLN A 521 31.94 13.08 2.57
C GLN A 521 32.75 14.19 3.25
N GLN A 522 32.45 15.46 2.97
CA GLN A 522 33.36 16.59 3.27
C GLN A 522 33.56 16.92 4.76
N ASP A 523 32.78 16.34 5.67
CA ASP A 523 32.89 16.66 7.09
C ASP A 523 33.81 15.65 7.81
N GLU A 524 34.88 16.14 8.45
CA GLU A 524 35.77 15.33 9.34
C GLU A 524 34.98 14.56 10.41
N HIS A 525 33.77 15.05 10.71
CA HIS A 525 32.72 14.33 11.41
C HIS A 525 31.67 13.88 10.40
N ARG A 526 31.45 12.56 10.25
CA ARG A 526 30.35 11.99 9.42
C ARG A 526 29.04 12.73 9.68
N SER A 527 28.71 13.74 8.87
CA SER A 527 27.52 14.55 9.07
C SER A 527 26.39 13.92 8.28
N PHE A 528 25.33 13.65 9.02
CA PHE A 528 24.13 12.99 8.54
C PHE A 528 23.02 14.03 8.61
N ARG A 529 22.30 14.24 7.50
CA ARG A 529 21.19 15.19 7.43
C ARG A 529 20.00 14.51 6.79
N TYR A 530 18.81 14.83 7.28
CA TYR A 530 17.57 14.40 6.66
C TYR A 530 16.53 15.50 6.77
N TYR A 531 15.57 15.49 5.85
CA TYR A 531 14.41 16.36 5.87
C TYR A 531 13.24 15.64 5.19
N VAL A 532 12.01 16.05 5.53
CA VAL A 532 10.80 15.63 4.83
C VAL A 532 10.35 16.73 3.88
N SER A 533 9.89 16.36 2.70
CA SER A 533 9.25 17.23 1.71
C SER A 533 7.81 16.78 1.58
N ASP A 534 6.87 17.67 1.92
CA ASP A 534 5.43 17.42 1.77
C ASP A 534 4.94 18.11 0.49
N SER A 535 4.41 17.33 -0.45
CA SER A 535 3.68 17.83 -1.60
C SER A 535 2.19 17.86 -1.26
N ILE A 536 1.59 19.05 -1.32
CA ILE A 536 0.15 19.23 -1.09
C ILE A 536 -0.41 19.93 -2.31
N ASP A 537 -1.37 19.29 -2.96
CA ASP A 537 -2.03 19.81 -4.14
C ASP A 537 -3.54 19.94 -3.92
N TRP A 538 -4.13 20.94 -4.55
CA TRP A 538 -5.54 21.27 -4.48
C TRP A 538 -6.09 21.59 -5.87
N GLY A 539 -6.64 20.59 -6.55
CA GLY A 539 -7.42 20.79 -7.78
C GLY A 539 -8.84 21.28 -7.53
N ASP A 540 -9.43 21.91 -8.54
CA ASP A 540 -10.87 22.20 -8.63
C ASP A 540 -11.58 21.37 -9.72
N GLU A 541 -10.84 20.71 -10.60
CA GLU A 541 -11.36 19.94 -11.72
C GLU A 541 -12.38 18.87 -11.28
N MET A 542 -12.06 18.18 -10.18
CA MET A 542 -12.93 17.14 -9.61
C MET A 542 -13.89 17.66 -8.52
N ASP A 543 -13.80 18.95 -8.16
CA ASP A 543 -14.73 19.61 -7.24
C ASP A 543 -16.02 20.10 -7.96
N GLN A 544 -16.05 20.09 -9.29
CA GLN A 544 -17.17 20.59 -10.12
C GLN A 544 -18.33 19.57 -10.29
N LEU A 545 -18.60 18.73 -9.28
CA LEU A 545 -19.62 17.65 -9.33
C LEU A 545 -21.06 18.07 -9.02
#